data_AF-A0A2R6WTX1-F1
#
_entry.id   AF-A0A2R6WTX1-F1
#
_cell.length_a   1.000
_cell.length_b   1.000
_cell.length_c   1.000
_cell.angle_alpha   90.00
_cell.angle_beta   90.00
_cell.angle_gamma   90.00
#
_symmetry.space_group_name_H-M   'P 1'
#
loop_
_entity.id
_entity.type
_entity.pdbx_description
1 polymer ?
#
loop_
_entity_poly.entity_id
_entity_poly.type
_entity_poly.pdbx_seq_one_letter_code
_entity_poly.pdbx_strand_id
1 'polypeptide(L)' 'MAAGFLLTSVYFLFASLVGTLSVKLWYDKGSAANKLHMLLVNTAVICCYLIWAIVWMAQWHPLVVPILKAEGE' A
#
# COMPACT_ATOMS: atom_id res chain seq x y z
N MET A 1 8.50 5.05 15.39
CA MET A 1 7.47 4.26 14.69
C MET A 1 6.56 5.11 13.80
N ALA A 2 5.90 6.15 14.32
CA ALA A 2 4.93 6.96 13.54
C ALA A 2 5.50 7.59 12.25
N ALA A 3 6.78 8.01 12.23
CA ALA A 3 7.41 8.56 11.03
C ALA A 3 7.47 7.55 9.86
N GLY A 4 7.73 6.26 10.14
CA GLY A 4 7.73 5.21 9.13
C GLY A 4 6.33 4.91 8.58
N PHE A 5 5.32 5.03 9.44
CA PHE A 5 3.92 4.94 9.01
C PHE A 5 3.58 6.06 8.03
N LEU A 6 3.82 7.31 8.44
CA LEU A 6 3.56 8.50 7.62
C LEU A 6 4.29 8.49 6.28
N LEU A 7 5.58 8.15 6.28
CA LEU A 7 6.38 8.07 5.05
C LEU A 7 5.77 7.11 4.04
N THR A 8 5.36 5.92 4.50
CA THR A 8 4.81 4.89 3.62
C THR A 8 3.42 5.27 3.12
N SER A 9 2.58 5.88 3.96
CA SER A 9 1.29 6.45 3.53
C SER A 9 1.46 7.49 2.42
N VAL A 10 2.42 8.41 2.58
CA VAL A 10 2.75 9.42 1.55
C VAL A 10 3.25 8.76 0.26
N TYR A 11 4.07 7.71 0.37
CA TYR A 11 4.54 6.94 -0.78
C TYR A 11 3.38 6.32 -1.58
N PHE A 12 2.42 5.67 -0.91
CA PHE A 12 1.26 5.09 -1.60
C PHE A 12 0.34 6.14 -2.22
N LEU A 13 0.17 7.30 -1.57
CA LEU A 13 -0.55 8.44 -2.17
C LEU A 13 0.14 8.94 -3.44
N PHE A 14 1.47 9.06 -3.40
CA PHE A 14 2.24 9.46 -4.57
C PHE A 14 2.16 8.42 -5.69
N ALA A 15 2.21 7.13 -5.36
CA ALA A 15 2.05 6.05 -6.33
C ALA A 15 0.66 6.07 -7.01
N SER A 16 -0.42 6.33 -6.27
CA SER A 16 -1.77 6.53 -6.85
C SER A 16 -1.81 7.73 -7.79
N LEU A 17 -1.21 8.86 -7.39
CA LEU A 17 -1.16 10.05 -8.24
C LEU A 17 -0.40 9.79 -9.55
N VAL A 18 0.80 9.20 -9.46
CA VAL A 18 1.61 8.88 -10.64
C VAL A 18 0.91 7.85 -11.53
N GLY A 19 0.31 6.80 -10.94
CA GLY A 19 -0.40 5.77 -11.68
C GLY A 19 -1.65 6.28 -12.41
N THR A 20 -2.40 7.20 -11.80
CA THR A 20 -3.57 7.80 -12.46
C THR A 20 -3.18 8.77 -13.57
N LEU A 21 -2.11 9.54 -13.37
CA LEU A 21 -1.56 10.43 -14.40
C LEU A 21 -0.99 9.66 -15.59
N SER A 22 -0.25 8.58 -15.36
CA SER A 22 0.32 7.76 -16.44
C SER A 22 -0.76 7.10 -17.30
N VAL A 23 -1.82 6.57 -16.68
CA VAL A 23 -3.00 6.05 -17.41
C VAL A 23 -3.64 7.15 -18.27
N LYS A 24 -3.83 8.35 -17.72
CA LYS A 24 -4.41 9.47 -18.47
C LYS A 24 -3.53 9.94 -19.64
N LEU A 25 -2.22 9.98 -19.45
CA LEU A 25 -1.30 10.57 -20.44
C LEU A 25 -0.91 9.59 -21.55
N TRP A 26 -0.77 8.30 -21.25
CA TRP A 26 -0.21 7.33 -22.20
C TRP A 26 -1.21 6.29 -22.72
N TYR A 27 -2.35 6.12 -22.04
CA TYR A 27 -3.37 5.14 -22.42
C TYR A 27 -4.71 5.81 -22.65
N ASP A 28 -4.89 6.43 -23.82
CA ASP A 28 -6.19 6.93 -24.26
C ASP A 28 -6.87 5.91 -25.19
N LYS A 29 -7.64 4.99 -24.59
CA LYS A 29 -8.42 3.96 -25.30
C LYS A 29 -9.92 4.26 -25.29
N GLY A 30 -10.31 5.50 -24.95
CA GLY A 30 -11.70 5.96 -24.85
C GLY A 30 -12.23 6.07 -23.42
N SER A 31 -13.31 6.84 -23.25
CA SER A 31 -13.80 7.30 -21.93
C SER A 31 -14.13 6.16 -20.94
N ALA A 32 -14.75 5.07 -21.40
CA ALA A 32 -15.10 3.94 -20.54
C ALA A 32 -13.86 3.14 -20.09
N ALA A 33 -12.94 2.83 -21.02
CA ALA A 33 -11.72 2.10 -20.73
C ALA A 33 -10.79 2.90 -19.80
N ASN A 34 -10.63 4.21 -20.03
CA ASN A 34 -9.78 5.04 -19.18
C ASN A 34 -10.30 5.11 -17.74
N LYS A 35 -11.62 5.20 -17.54
CA LYS A 35 -12.23 5.14 -16.20
C LYS A 35 -12.00 3.80 -15.52
N LEU A 36 -12.14 2.70 -16.26
CA LEU A 36 -11.86 1.35 -15.74
C LEU A 36 -10.39 1.21 -15.33
N HIS A 37 -9.44 1.64 -16.16
CA HIS A 37 -8.02 1.61 -15.82
C HIS A 37 -7.71 2.45 -14.58
N MET A 38 -8.24 3.68 -14.48
CA MET A 38 -8.07 4.51 -13.28
C MET A 38 -8.66 3.86 -12.03
N LEU A 39 -9.82 3.22 -12.14
CA LEU A 39 -10.43 2.49 -11.04
C LEU A 39 -9.54 1.33 -10.59
N LEU A 40 -9.06 0.51 -11.53
CA LEU A 40 -8.20 -0.63 -11.25
C LEU A 40 -6.88 -0.21 -10.60
N VAL A 41 -6.21 0.83 -11.12
CA VAL A 41 -4.97 1.36 -10.53
C VAL A 41 -5.19 1.83 -9.09
N ASN A 42 -6.23 2.63 -8.84
CA ASN A 42 -6.50 3.12 -7.49
C ASN A 42 -6.92 2.00 -6.53
N THR A 43 -7.70 1.03 -7.01
CA THR A 43 -8.13 -0.12 -6.20
C THR A 43 -6.92 -0.97 -5.80
N ALA A 44 -6.01 -1.21 -6.74
CA ALA A 44 -4.76 -1.93 -6.47
C ALA A 44 -3.89 -1.19 -5.44
N VAL A 45 -3.74 0.13 -5.56
CA VAL A 45 -2.99 0.94 -4.59
C VAL A 45 -3.62 0.86 -3.20
N ILE A 46 -4.94 1.01 -3.10
CA ILE A 46 -5.65 0.95 -1.82
C ILE A 46 -5.52 -0.43 -1.19
N CYS A 47 -5.72 -1.52 -1.93
CA CYS A 47 -5.65 -2.86 -1.35
C CYS A 47 -4.23 -3.20 -0.87
N CYS A 48 -3.20 -2.84 -1.63
CA CYS A 48 -1.81 -3.01 -1.21
C CYS A 48 -1.50 -2.19 0.04
N TYR A 49 -1.96 -0.93 0.11
CA TYR A 49 -1.77 -0.09 1.28
C TYR A 49 -2.47 -0.65 2.52
N LEU A 50 -3.71 -1.15 2.38
CA LEU A 50 -4.47 -1.73 3.50
C LEU A 50 -3.77 -2.95 4.08
N ILE A 51 -3.29 -3.88 3.24
CA ILE A 51 -2.55 -5.06 3.71
C ILE A 51 -1.31 -4.63 4.49
N TRP A 52 -0.51 -3.71 3.92
CA TRP A 52 0.68 -3.20 4.58
C TRP A 52 0.35 -2.51 5.92
N ALA A 53 -0.69 -1.68 5.95
CA ALA A 53 -1.09 -0.93 7.14
C ALA A 53 -1.56 -1.86 8.27
N ILE A 54 -2.32 -2.91 7.94
CA ILE A 54 -2.80 -3.89 8.93
C ILE A 54 -1.63 -4.63 9.57
N VAL A 55 -0.68 -5.13 8.77
CA VAL A 55 0.51 -5.83 9.29
C VAL A 55 1.35 -4.91 10.17
N TRP A 56 1.52 -3.65 9.76
CA TRP A 56 2.24 -2.65 10.55
C TRP A 56 1.55 -2.37 11.89
N MET A 57 0.22 -2.18 11.89
CA MET A 57 -0.55 -1.95 13.12
C MET A 57 -0.51 -3.14 14.07
N ALA A 58 -0.55 -4.37 13.55
CA ALA A 58 -0.47 -5.59 14.36
C ALA A 58 0.84 -5.68 15.18
N GLN A 59 1.90 -5.00 14.75
CA GLN A 59 3.21 -5.02 15.39
C GLN A 59 3.50 -3.80 16.26
N TRP A 60 2.64 -2.77 16.29
CA TRP A 60 2.94 -1.53 17.00
C TRP A 60 2.96 -1.72 18.52
N HIS A 61 2.00 -2.46 19.07
CA HIS A 61 1.92 -2.78 20.49
C HIS A 61 1.62 -4.29 20.63
N PRO A 62 2.62 -5.15 20.44
CA PRO A 62 2.41 -6.58 20.40
C PRO A 62 2.04 -7.10 21.79
N LEU A 63 0.98 -7.90 21.85
CA LEU A 63 0.54 -8.58 23.07
C LEU A 63 1.37 -9.85 23.35
N VAL A 64 1.94 -10.42 22.29
CA VAL A 64 2.75 -11.65 22.34
C VAL A 64 4.17 -11.29 21.94
N VAL A 65 5.12 -11.59 22.82
CA VAL A 65 6.55 -11.46 22.55
C VAL A 65 7.14 -12.82 22.18
N PRO A 66 8.07 -12.90 21.21
CA PRO A 66 8.69 -14.16 20.85
C PRO A 66 9.52 -14.72 22.00
N ILE A 67 9.30 -16.00 22.34
CA ILE A 67 10.15 -16.74 23.30
C ILE A 67 11.22 -17.45 22.47
N LEU A 68 12.45 -16.99 22.58
CA LEU A 68 13.60 -17.64 21.96
C LEU A 68 13.98 -18.85 22.84
N LYS A 69 13.88 -20.07 22.31
CA LYS A 69 14.59 -21.20 22.91
C LYS A 69 16.05 -21.09 22.51
N ALA A 70 16.97 -21.24 23.45
CA ALA A 70 18.38 -21.36 23.12
C ALA A 70 18.56 -22.59 22.22
N GLU A 71 19.26 -22.46 21.09
CA GLU A 71 19.73 -23.61 20.32
C GLU A 71 20.72 -24.39 21.20
N GLY A 72 20.26 -25.48 21.84
CA GLY A 72 21.14 -26.38 22.60
C GLY A 72 20.59 -27.01 23.89
N GLU A 73 19.32 -26.81 24.26
CA GLU A 73 18.66 -27.55 25.36
C GLU A 73 17.64 -28.58 24.88
#